data_AF-A0A5P5ZGZ3-F1
#
_entry.id   AF-A0A5P5ZGZ3-F1
#
_cell.length_a   1.000
_cell.length_b   1.000
_cell.length_c   1.000
_cell.angle_alpha   90.00
_cell.angle_beta   90.00
_cell.angle_gamma   90.00
#
_symmetry.space_group_name_H-M   'P 1'
#
loop_
_entity.id
_entity.type
_entity.pdbx_description
1 polymer ?
#
loop_
_entity_poly.entity_id
_entity_poly.type
_entity_poly.pdbx_seq_one_letter_code
_entity_poly.pdbx_strand_id
1 'polypeptide(L)'
;MKNSLCLDLFPNPGLPTQNKYQHFSKDMIKKKVGKEKELESYISEDSSYCVNPNMFALYDFKKEPLLGKYQSVIVDRKEGIVLSKRSSKAHFHDLLKYKLLMGLTFQKEIARRLGYKDRHVISTGKLAYFSIRGYTKASNDWVSLHLMDDYQILGNRSIRFKSIELNGVTYTFTFANCCRHIRSKIAESLRHNNVVFKVSNYHLKHTMGWPIYRLRGKKSLLDKEEYFTPHPAIEFFTMKEICADLMNQKHSKYGKMMAELFQLDFMKEDHKLIYRLSQRDDSLF
;
A
#
# COMPACT_ATOMS: atom_id res chain seq x y z
N MET A 1 -28.08 13.56 5.54
CA MET A 1 -27.21 14.51 4.79
C MET A 1 -26.14 13.73 4.04
N LYS A 2 -26.25 13.66 2.72
CA LYS A 2 -25.30 13.00 1.82
C LYS A 2 -24.11 13.92 1.58
N ASN A 3 -23.06 13.82 2.39
CA ASN A 3 -21.77 14.39 2.03
C ASN A 3 -21.05 13.42 1.09
N SER A 4 -21.49 13.38 -0.18
CA SER A 4 -20.64 12.91 -1.28
C SER A 4 -19.60 13.99 -1.53
N LEU A 5 -18.55 14.03 -0.70
CA LEU A 5 -17.39 14.86 -0.95
C LEU A 5 -16.65 14.30 -2.17
N CYS A 6 -17.06 14.82 -3.32
CA CYS A 6 -16.23 15.13 -4.49
C CYS A 6 -15.27 14.02 -4.95
N LEU A 7 -15.81 13.01 -5.62
CA LEU A 7 -15.04 12.19 -6.56
C LEU A 7 -15.91 12.08 -7.82
N ASP A 8 -15.31 12.42 -8.96
CA ASP A 8 -15.80 12.15 -10.33
C ASP A 8 -16.22 13.36 -11.19
N LEU A 9 -15.55 14.51 -11.00
CA LEU A 9 -15.44 15.53 -12.07
C LEU A 9 -13.98 15.89 -12.29
N PHE A 10 -13.21 14.97 -12.88
CA PHE A 10 -12.06 15.37 -13.69
C PHE A 10 -12.55 15.36 -15.13
N PRO A 11 -12.99 16.51 -15.68
CA PRO A 11 -13.50 16.58 -17.05
C PRO A 11 -12.45 16.13 -18.07
N ASN A 12 -11.17 16.31 -17.74
CA ASN A 12 -10.04 15.84 -18.55
C ASN A 12 -9.20 14.85 -17.73
N PRO A 13 -9.27 13.53 -17.98
CA PRO A 13 -8.29 12.61 -17.42
C PRO A 13 -6.90 12.98 -17.93
N GLY A 14 -5.88 12.93 -17.08
CA GLY A 14 -4.48 13.15 -17.50
C GLY A 14 -3.93 12.03 -18.40
N LEU A 15 -4.78 11.08 -18.79
CA LEU A 15 -4.40 9.88 -19.53
C LEU A 15 -5.10 9.83 -20.90
N PRO A 16 -4.42 9.26 -21.92
CA PRO A 16 -4.98 9.14 -23.26
C PRO A 16 -6.18 8.19 -23.28
N THR A 17 -7.26 8.62 -23.93
CA THR A 17 -8.50 7.83 -24.03
C THR A 17 -8.52 6.88 -25.22
N GLN A 18 -7.61 7.02 -26.19
CA GLN A 18 -7.57 6.14 -27.36
C GLN A 18 -7.20 4.71 -26.97
N ASN A 19 -7.92 3.72 -27.53
CA ASN A 19 -7.74 2.29 -27.22
C ASN A 19 -6.28 1.82 -27.30
N LYS A 20 -5.48 2.35 -28.24
CA LYS A 20 -4.05 2.00 -28.41
C LYS A 20 -3.14 2.40 -27.23
N TYR A 21 -3.65 3.20 -26.29
CA TYR A 21 -2.93 3.70 -25.11
C TYR A 21 -3.58 3.32 -23.78
N GLN A 22 -4.66 2.52 -23.80
CA GLN A 22 -5.31 2.08 -22.58
C GLN A 22 -4.57 0.92 -21.87
N HIS A 23 -3.52 0.39 -22.49
CA HIS A 23 -2.72 -0.71 -21.94
C HIS A 23 -1.32 -0.24 -21.55
N PHE A 24 -1.01 -0.32 -20.26
CA PHE A 24 0.29 -0.01 -19.71
C PHE A 24 1.05 -1.27 -19.31
N SER A 25 2.30 -1.35 -19.74
CA SER A 25 3.28 -2.35 -19.34
C SER A 25 4.68 -1.75 -19.51
N LYS A 26 5.72 -2.35 -18.91
CA LYS A 26 7.10 -1.86 -19.13
C LYS A 26 7.50 -1.86 -20.60
N ASP A 27 7.09 -2.87 -21.35
CA ASP A 27 7.41 -2.97 -22.77
C ASP A 27 6.69 -1.91 -23.59
N MET A 28 5.41 -1.64 -23.30
CA MET A 28 4.68 -0.54 -23.92
C MET A 28 5.38 0.79 -23.62
N ILE A 29 5.70 1.05 -22.35
CA ILE A 29 6.37 2.28 -21.91
C ILE A 29 7.70 2.46 -22.65
N LYS A 30 8.56 1.43 -22.69
CA LYS A 30 9.86 1.46 -23.42
C LYS A 30 9.71 1.72 -24.93
N LYS A 31 8.63 1.25 -25.53
CA LYS A 31 8.37 1.37 -26.98
C LYS A 31 7.78 2.73 -27.37
N LYS A 32 6.98 3.35 -26.50
CA LYS A 32 6.15 4.51 -26.88
C LYS A 32 6.53 5.82 -26.20
N VAL A 33 6.90 5.79 -24.92
CA VAL A 33 7.16 7.01 -24.14
C VAL A 33 8.45 7.67 -24.63
N GLY A 34 8.35 8.96 -25.01
CA GLY A 34 9.43 9.73 -25.61
C GLY A 34 9.72 9.39 -27.08
N LYS A 35 8.83 8.63 -27.74
CA LYS A 35 8.97 8.23 -29.15
C LYS A 35 7.72 8.52 -29.98
N GLU A 36 6.52 8.37 -29.40
CA GLU A 36 5.26 8.69 -30.05
C GLU A 36 4.80 10.11 -29.65
N LYS A 37 4.65 10.99 -30.64
CA LYS A 37 4.25 12.39 -30.43
C LYS A 37 2.87 12.53 -29.78
N GLU A 38 1.95 11.60 -30.06
CA GLU A 38 0.60 11.67 -29.48
C GLU A 38 0.56 11.45 -27.96
N LEU A 39 1.63 10.93 -27.36
CA LEU A 39 1.75 10.78 -25.91
C LEU A 39 2.36 12.00 -25.21
N GLU A 40 3.02 12.91 -25.94
CA GLU A 40 3.79 14.01 -25.35
C GLU A 40 2.91 14.91 -24.47
N SER A 41 1.67 15.18 -24.87
CA SER A 41 0.73 16.00 -24.09
C SER A 41 0.26 15.37 -22.78
N TYR A 42 0.49 14.07 -22.59
CA TYR A 42 0.14 13.32 -21.37
C TYR A 42 1.36 13.03 -20.50
N ILE A 43 2.56 13.45 -20.93
CA ILE A 43 3.81 13.17 -20.24
C ILE A 43 4.27 14.41 -19.49
N SER A 44 4.64 14.22 -18.23
CA SER A 44 5.25 15.25 -17.40
C SER A 44 6.52 14.74 -16.72
N GLU A 45 7.46 15.63 -16.43
CA GLU A 45 8.63 15.31 -15.60
C GLU A 45 8.42 15.84 -14.19
N ASP A 46 8.42 14.95 -13.19
CA ASP A 46 8.34 15.37 -11.79
C ASP A 46 9.21 14.47 -10.88
N SER A 47 10.27 15.07 -10.34
CA SER A 47 11.13 14.41 -9.35
C SER A 47 10.68 14.66 -7.90
N SER A 48 9.71 15.53 -7.68
CA SER A 48 9.07 15.77 -6.38
C SER A 48 7.85 14.87 -6.15
N TYR A 49 7.39 14.13 -7.17
CA TYR A 49 6.21 13.27 -7.10
C TYR A 49 6.19 12.38 -5.84
N CYS A 50 5.10 12.48 -5.10
CA CYS A 50 4.81 11.68 -3.93
C CYS A 50 3.59 10.80 -4.19
N VAL A 51 3.64 9.55 -3.74
CA VAL A 51 2.51 8.62 -3.88
C VAL A 51 1.25 9.23 -3.28
N ASN A 52 0.18 9.19 -4.06
CA ASN A 52 -1.09 9.79 -3.75
C ASN A 52 -2.26 8.88 -4.22
N PRO A 53 -3.52 9.18 -3.83
CA PRO A 53 -4.68 8.34 -4.14
C PRO A 53 -5.05 8.22 -5.63
N ASN A 54 -4.47 9.03 -6.51
CA ASN A 54 -4.71 9.02 -7.96
C ASN A 54 -3.71 8.16 -8.73
N MET A 55 -2.65 7.67 -8.08
CA MET A 55 -1.66 6.80 -8.70
C MET A 55 -2.30 5.47 -9.09
N PHE A 56 -2.36 5.11 -10.36
CA PHE A 56 -2.77 3.78 -10.80
C PHE A 56 -1.68 2.74 -10.62
N ALA A 57 -0.50 3.05 -11.18
CA ALA A 57 0.63 2.15 -11.25
C ALA A 57 1.94 2.92 -11.21
N LEU A 58 2.98 2.26 -10.69
CA LEU A 58 4.35 2.74 -10.74
C LEU A 58 5.24 1.62 -11.27
N TYR A 59 5.95 1.89 -12.36
CA TYR A 59 6.91 0.98 -12.95
C TYR A 59 8.33 1.41 -12.59
N ASP A 60 9.09 0.50 -12.00
CA ASP A 60 10.48 0.72 -11.62
C ASP A 60 11.42 0.46 -12.82
N PHE A 61 12.21 1.47 -13.15
CA PHE A 61 13.24 1.44 -14.20
C PHE A 61 14.64 1.67 -13.60
N LYS A 62 14.82 1.49 -12.28
CA LYS A 62 16.12 1.77 -11.63
C LYS A 62 17.29 1.01 -12.25
N LYS A 63 17.08 -0.25 -12.66
CA LYS A 63 18.13 -1.08 -13.29
C LYS A 63 18.46 -0.67 -14.73
N GLU A 64 17.44 -0.24 -15.47
CA GLU A 64 17.55 0.17 -16.87
C GLU A 64 16.72 1.45 -17.03
N PRO A 65 17.30 2.63 -16.74
CA PRO A 65 16.57 3.89 -16.76
C PRO A 65 15.90 4.13 -18.11
N LEU A 66 14.63 4.52 -18.08
CA LEU A 66 13.90 4.89 -19.29
C LEU A 66 14.55 6.15 -19.88
N LEU A 67 14.75 6.16 -21.21
CA LEU A 67 15.45 7.24 -21.93
C LEU A 67 16.84 7.58 -21.31
N GLY A 68 17.49 6.61 -20.66
CA GLY A 68 18.79 6.79 -20.01
C GLY A 68 18.78 7.65 -18.74
N LYS A 69 17.61 8.15 -18.30
CA LYS A 69 17.51 9.18 -17.25
C LYS A 69 16.50 8.85 -16.15
N TYR A 70 15.34 8.29 -16.49
CA TYR A 70 14.23 8.15 -15.54
C TYR A 70 14.24 6.77 -14.88
N GLN A 71 14.30 6.77 -13.54
CA GLN A 71 14.34 5.55 -12.73
C GLN A 71 12.95 5.01 -12.41
N SER A 72 11.89 5.78 -12.66
CA SER A 72 10.51 5.33 -12.49
C SER A 72 9.58 6.03 -13.48
N VAL A 73 8.48 5.35 -13.78
CA VAL A 73 7.35 5.92 -14.52
C VAL A 73 6.10 5.68 -13.70
N ILE A 74 5.37 6.76 -13.41
CA ILE A 74 4.11 6.72 -12.67
C ILE A 74 2.98 6.97 -13.65
N VAL A 75 1.93 6.16 -13.58
CA VAL A 75 0.67 6.41 -14.28
C VAL A 75 -0.32 6.90 -13.24
N ASP A 76 -0.71 8.17 -13.33
CA ASP A 76 -1.57 8.89 -12.40
C ASP A 76 -2.83 9.38 -13.11
N ARG A 77 -4.00 9.25 -12.47
CA ARG A 77 -5.29 9.68 -13.03
C ARG A 77 -5.29 11.17 -13.40
N LYS A 78 -4.63 12.01 -12.61
CA LYS A 78 -4.65 13.47 -12.74
C LYS A 78 -3.44 13.97 -13.50
N GLU A 79 -2.25 13.51 -13.12
CA GLU A 79 -0.98 14.02 -13.65
C GLU A 79 -0.49 13.28 -14.92
N GLY A 80 -1.20 12.23 -15.34
CA GLY A 80 -0.90 11.46 -16.54
C GLY A 80 0.28 10.51 -16.38
N ILE A 81 1.18 10.51 -17.36
CA ILE A 81 2.40 9.69 -17.37
C ILE A 81 3.54 10.54 -16.81
N VAL A 82 3.85 10.35 -15.54
CA VAL A 82 4.89 11.11 -14.84
C VAL A 82 6.22 10.35 -14.92
N LEU A 83 7.25 11.02 -15.45
CA LEU A 83 8.62 10.54 -15.52
C LEU A 83 9.41 11.08 -14.34
N SER A 84 10.10 10.18 -13.62
CA SER A 84 10.90 10.60 -12.47
C SER A 84 12.31 10.05 -12.47
N LYS A 85 13.26 10.88 -12.02
CA LYS A 85 14.65 10.47 -11.80
C LYS A 85 14.80 9.66 -10.51
N ARG A 86 13.76 9.60 -9.67
CA ARG A 86 13.76 8.87 -8.39
C ARG A 86 13.32 7.42 -8.58
N SER A 87 13.90 6.53 -7.79
CA SER A 87 13.47 5.13 -7.76
C SER A 87 12.09 4.95 -7.13
N SER A 88 11.43 3.83 -7.41
CA SER A 88 10.11 3.50 -6.83
C SER A 88 10.06 3.67 -5.31
N LYS A 89 11.10 3.22 -4.60
CA LYS A 89 11.18 3.26 -3.13
C LYS A 89 11.15 4.69 -2.59
N ALA A 90 11.75 5.63 -3.32
CA ALA A 90 11.84 7.01 -2.89
C ALA A 90 10.48 7.72 -2.92
N HIS A 91 9.59 7.38 -3.87
CA HIS A 91 8.23 7.96 -3.95
C HIS A 91 7.34 7.57 -2.76
N PHE A 92 7.62 6.43 -2.15
CA PHE A 92 6.90 5.98 -0.95
C PHE A 92 7.47 6.54 0.35
N HIS A 93 8.65 7.20 0.35
CA HIS A 93 9.29 7.67 1.57
C HIS A 93 8.36 8.53 2.43
N ASP A 94 7.72 9.52 1.82
CA ASP A 94 6.88 10.49 2.53
C ASP A 94 5.61 9.85 3.08
N LEU A 95 5.00 8.95 2.31
CA LEU A 95 3.87 8.14 2.78
C LEU A 95 4.29 7.35 4.03
N LEU A 96 5.42 6.64 3.95
CA LEU A 96 5.90 5.76 5.01
C LEU A 96 6.35 6.50 6.27
N LYS A 97 6.95 7.69 6.12
CA LYS A 97 7.53 8.47 7.21
C LYS A 97 6.50 9.36 7.92
N TYR A 98 5.56 9.94 7.17
CA TYR A 98 4.71 11.02 7.70
C TYR A 98 3.21 10.75 7.67
N LYS A 99 2.73 9.82 6.83
CA LYS A 99 1.28 9.69 6.56
C LYS A 99 0.66 8.38 7.06
N LEU A 100 1.47 7.36 7.38
CA LEU A 100 0.95 6.09 7.89
C LEU A 100 0.68 6.15 9.40
N LEU A 101 -0.52 5.74 9.79
CA LEU A 101 -0.87 5.53 11.20
C LEU A 101 0.14 4.58 11.86
N MET A 102 0.90 5.10 12.84
CA MET A 102 1.96 4.38 13.57
C MET A 102 3.01 3.69 12.68
N GLY A 103 3.16 4.16 11.43
CA GLY A 103 4.13 3.69 10.46
C GLY A 103 3.98 2.21 10.07
N LEU A 104 5.05 1.67 9.48
CA LEU A 104 5.09 0.26 9.04
C LEU A 104 5.09 -0.75 10.19
N THR A 105 5.45 -0.34 11.39
CA THR A 105 5.52 -1.23 12.56
C THR A 105 4.14 -1.72 12.96
N PHE A 106 3.14 -0.84 12.93
CA PHE A 106 1.73 -1.18 13.14
C PHE A 106 1.21 -2.19 12.11
N GLN A 107 1.48 -1.94 10.83
CA GLN A 107 1.08 -2.86 9.75
C GLN A 107 1.76 -4.23 9.87
N LYS A 108 3.04 -4.26 10.28
CA LYS A 108 3.76 -5.53 10.52
C LYS A 108 3.11 -6.35 11.62
N GLU A 109 2.63 -5.70 12.68
CA GLU A 109 2.01 -6.38 13.81
C GLU A 109 0.65 -6.98 13.42
N ILE A 110 -0.15 -6.24 12.65
CA ILE A 110 -1.38 -6.78 12.04
C ILE A 110 -1.05 -7.97 11.15
N ALA A 111 -0.09 -7.84 10.23
CA ALA A 111 0.33 -8.94 9.36
C ALA A 111 0.80 -10.17 10.16
N ARG A 112 1.53 -9.98 11.27
CA ARG A 112 1.96 -11.05 12.16
C ARG A 112 0.78 -11.79 12.78
N ARG A 113 -0.22 -11.06 13.31
CA ARG A 113 -1.44 -11.64 13.88
C ARG A 113 -2.28 -12.40 12.85
N LEU A 114 -2.22 -11.97 11.58
CA LEU A 114 -2.86 -12.67 10.46
C LEU A 114 -2.03 -13.84 9.90
N GLY A 115 -0.84 -14.11 10.44
CA GLY A 115 0.05 -15.17 9.95
C GLY A 115 0.72 -14.86 8.61
N TYR A 116 0.72 -13.60 8.16
CA TYR A 116 1.27 -13.20 6.86
C TYR A 116 2.78 -12.97 6.97
N LYS A 117 3.56 -13.75 6.22
CA LYS A 117 5.02 -13.69 6.22
C LYS A 117 5.58 -12.64 5.27
N ASP A 118 4.93 -12.44 4.13
CA ASP A 118 5.43 -11.57 3.07
C ASP A 118 4.76 -10.20 3.09
N ARG A 119 5.54 -9.16 2.76
CA ARG A 119 5.09 -7.77 2.81
C ARG A 119 4.88 -7.25 1.41
N HIS A 120 3.63 -7.31 0.96
CA HIS A 120 3.23 -6.88 -0.38
C HIS A 120 2.38 -5.62 -0.40
N VAL A 121 1.75 -5.22 0.71
CA VAL A 121 0.85 -4.06 0.73
C VAL A 121 1.28 -2.99 1.72
N ILE A 122 1.13 -1.74 1.31
CA ILE A 122 1.04 -0.61 2.23
C ILE A 122 -0.44 -0.25 2.34
N SER A 123 -0.99 -0.45 3.54
CA SER A 123 -2.42 -0.27 3.84
C SER A 123 -2.69 1.03 4.57
N THR A 124 -3.73 1.76 4.16
CA THR A 124 -4.26 2.91 4.92
C THR A 124 -5.69 2.68 5.39
N GLY A 125 -6.24 1.49 5.14
CA GLY A 125 -7.63 1.15 5.36
C GLY A 125 -8.52 1.57 4.19
N LYS A 126 -8.42 2.83 3.74
CA LYS A 126 -9.16 3.33 2.56
C LYS A 126 -8.41 3.11 1.24
N LEU A 127 -7.09 3.07 1.28
CA LEU A 127 -6.22 2.89 0.12
C LEU A 127 -5.30 1.72 0.37
N ALA A 128 -4.99 0.98 -0.69
CA ALA A 128 -3.99 -0.08 -0.66
C ALA A 128 -3.06 0.06 -1.86
N TYR A 129 -1.76 0.10 -1.58
CA TYR A 129 -0.69 0.11 -2.58
C TYR A 129 0.03 -1.23 -2.53
N PHE A 130 -0.05 -1.98 -3.62
CA PHE A 130 0.45 -3.35 -3.71
C PHE A 130 1.73 -3.40 -4.52
N SER A 131 2.76 -4.06 -3.97
CA SER A 131 4.05 -4.31 -4.59
C SER A 131 4.07 -5.70 -5.20
N ILE A 132 4.39 -5.76 -6.50
CA ILE A 132 4.36 -6.98 -7.31
C ILE A 132 5.34 -8.06 -6.81
N ARG A 133 6.43 -7.66 -6.11
CA ARG A 133 7.46 -8.57 -5.58
C ARG A 133 7.75 -8.37 -4.09
N GLY A 134 6.95 -7.55 -3.42
CA GLY A 134 7.12 -7.20 -2.01
C GLY A 134 8.20 -6.14 -1.80
N TYR A 135 8.06 -5.32 -0.76
CA TYR A 135 8.76 -4.02 -0.67
C TYR A 135 9.90 -3.96 0.35
N THR A 136 10.39 -5.10 0.83
CA THR A 136 11.38 -5.13 1.93
C THR A 136 12.82 -4.88 1.49
N LYS A 137 13.22 -5.26 0.27
CA LYS A 137 14.65 -5.31 -0.12
C LYS A 137 15.03 -4.45 -1.32
N ALA A 138 14.13 -4.18 -2.27
CA ALA A 138 14.46 -3.50 -3.52
C ALA A 138 13.39 -2.51 -3.97
N SER A 139 13.75 -1.66 -4.94
CA SER A 139 12.77 -0.95 -5.76
C SER A 139 11.99 -1.96 -6.59
N ASN A 140 10.69 -1.71 -6.77
CA ASN A 140 9.73 -2.65 -7.31
C ASN A 140 8.61 -1.92 -8.02
N ASP A 141 7.88 -2.66 -8.84
CA ASP A 141 6.64 -2.19 -9.46
C ASP A 141 5.50 -2.21 -8.44
N TRP A 142 4.60 -1.23 -8.58
CA TRP A 142 3.44 -1.05 -7.70
C TRP A 142 2.16 -0.83 -8.49
N VAL A 143 1.05 -1.22 -7.87
CA VAL A 143 -0.31 -0.99 -8.35
C VAL A 143 -1.21 -0.59 -7.20
N SER A 144 -2.14 0.32 -7.45
CA SER A 144 -3.12 0.79 -6.46
C SER A 144 -4.39 -0.04 -6.52
N LEU A 145 -4.55 -1.00 -5.60
CA LEU A 145 -5.70 -1.92 -5.60
C LEU A 145 -7.04 -1.20 -5.41
N HIS A 146 -7.02 -0.02 -4.79
CA HIS A 146 -8.20 0.85 -4.62
C HIS A 146 -8.70 1.49 -5.92
N LEU A 147 -7.92 1.40 -7.01
CA LEU A 147 -8.29 1.86 -8.35
C LEU A 147 -8.44 0.70 -9.35
N MET A 148 -8.37 -0.54 -8.90
CA MET A 148 -8.53 -1.73 -9.75
C MET A 148 -9.90 -2.36 -9.50
N ASP A 149 -10.60 -2.73 -10.57
CA ASP A 149 -11.80 -3.55 -10.50
C ASP A 149 -11.42 -5.03 -10.41
N ASP A 150 -10.57 -5.51 -11.32
CA ASP A 150 -10.27 -6.93 -11.43
C ASP A 150 -8.81 -7.20 -11.84
N TYR A 151 -8.40 -8.47 -11.81
CA TYR A 151 -7.10 -8.90 -12.32
C TYR A 151 -7.15 -10.30 -12.96
N GLN A 152 -6.28 -10.50 -13.93
CA GLN A 152 -6.08 -11.77 -14.62
C GLN A 152 -4.62 -12.21 -14.49
N ILE A 153 -4.41 -13.47 -14.11
CA ILE A 153 -3.08 -14.09 -14.12
C ILE A 153 -2.76 -14.50 -15.56
N LEU A 154 -1.61 -14.05 -16.07
CA LEU A 154 -1.13 -14.33 -17.41
C LEU A 154 0.09 -15.27 -17.31
N GLY A 155 -0.10 -16.55 -17.66
CA GLY A 155 0.93 -17.57 -17.50
C GLY A 155 1.42 -17.70 -16.05
N ASN A 156 2.68 -18.09 -15.87
CA ASN A 156 3.18 -18.45 -14.53
C ASN A 156 3.67 -17.26 -13.68
N ARG A 157 4.01 -16.11 -14.29
CA ARG A 157 4.68 -14.99 -13.59
C ARG A 157 4.26 -13.60 -14.05
N SER A 158 3.14 -13.48 -14.74
CA SER A 158 2.61 -12.17 -15.15
C SER A 158 1.19 -11.98 -14.66
N ILE A 159 0.81 -10.73 -14.47
CA ILE A 159 -0.52 -10.33 -14.01
C ILE A 159 -0.94 -9.09 -14.76
N ARG A 160 -2.22 -9.02 -15.10
CA ARG A 160 -2.87 -7.85 -15.67
C ARG A 160 -3.96 -7.38 -14.74
N PHE A 161 -3.89 -6.14 -14.28
CA PHE A 161 -4.97 -5.49 -13.56
C PHE A 161 -5.82 -4.69 -14.53
N LYS A 162 -7.13 -4.65 -14.27
CA LYS A 162 -8.12 -3.81 -14.95
C LYS A 162 -8.55 -2.71 -13.98
N SER A 163 -8.47 -1.46 -14.39
CA SER A 163 -8.90 -0.35 -13.57
C SER A 163 -10.41 -0.34 -13.36
N ILE A 164 -10.87 0.39 -12.35
CA ILE A 164 -12.23 0.90 -12.37
C ILE A 164 -12.45 1.78 -13.62
N GLU A 165 -13.68 1.87 -14.09
CA GLU A 165 -14.02 2.73 -15.22
C GLU A 165 -13.89 4.21 -14.80
N LEU A 166 -13.23 4.99 -15.66
CA LEU A 166 -13.08 6.43 -15.53
C LEU A 166 -13.62 7.10 -16.79
N ASN A 167 -14.72 7.85 -16.66
CA ASN A 167 -15.32 8.60 -17.77
C ASN A 167 -15.55 7.72 -19.01
N GLY A 168 -16.06 6.50 -18.84
CA GLY A 168 -16.28 5.54 -19.94
C GLY A 168 -15.03 4.79 -20.43
N VAL A 169 -13.85 5.06 -19.84
CA VAL A 169 -12.58 4.42 -20.23
C VAL A 169 -12.06 3.51 -19.13
N THR A 170 -11.60 2.32 -19.51
CA THR A 170 -10.91 1.41 -18.61
C THR A 170 -9.47 1.22 -19.06
N TYR A 171 -8.54 1.24 -18.11
CA TYR A 171 -7.12 1.02 -18.34
C TYR A 171 -6.72 -0.37 -17.86
N THR A 172 -5.69 -0.93 -18.47
CA THR A 172 -5.07 -2.19 -18.02
C THR A 172 -3.60 -1.99 -17.71
N PHE A 173 -3.12 -2.66 -16.66
CA PHE A 173 -1.75 -2.55 -16.16
C PHE A 173 -1.15 -3.94 -16.06
N THR A 174 -0.14 -4.24 -16.87
CA THR A 174 0.50 -5.56 -16.92
C THR A 174 1.91 -5.52 -16.34
N PHE A 175 2.14 -6.45 -15.42
CA PHE A 175 3.41 -6.63 -14.74
C PHE A 175 3.93 -8.04 -15.01
N ALA A 176 5.21 -8.13 -15.35
CA ALA A 176 5.93 -9.39 -15.53
C ALA A 176 6.81 -9.69 -14.30
N ASN A 177 7.35 -10.91 -14.23
CA ASN A 177 8.26 -11.34 -13.17
C ASN A 177 7.70 -11.19 -11.75
N CYS A 178 6.40 -11.46 -11.60
CA CYS A 178 5.69 -11.40 -10.32
C CYS A 178 6.24 -12.40 -9.30
N CYS A 179 5.92 -12.17 -8.02
CA CYS A 179 6.17 -13.17 -6.98
C CYS A 179 5.38 -14.46 -7.24
N ARG A 180 5.87 -15.56 -6.65
CA ARG A 180 5.12 -16.82 -6.64
C ARG A 180 3.84 -16.64 -5.80
N HIS A 181 2.77 -17.34 -6.17
CA HIS A 181 1.47 -17.27 -5.48
C HIS A 181 0.87 -15.86 -5.41
N ILE A 182 1.09 -15.03 -6.46
CA ILE A 182 0.61 -13.64 -6.53
C ILE A 182 -0.88 -13.49 -6.19
N ARG A 183 -1.73 -14.45 -6.60
CA ARG A 183 -3.16 -14.50 -6.25
C ARG A 183 -3.39 -14.51 -4.72
N SER A 184 -2.67 -15.38 -4.00
CA SER A 184 -2.73 -15.43 -2.54
C SER A 184 -2.25 -14.10 -1.94
N LYS A 185 -1.18 -13.53 -2.49
CA LYS A 185 -0.63 -12.26 -1.99
C LYS A 185 -1.56 -11.08 -2.17
N ILE A 186 -2.33 -11.04 -3.26
CA ILE A 186 -3.37 -10.02 -3.45
C ILE A 186 -4.49 -10.22 -2.42
N ALA A 187 -4.97 -11.45 -2.24
CA ALA A 187 -6.01 -11.73 -1.25
C ALA A 187 -5.56 -11.39 0.19
N GLU A 188 -4.36 -11.80 0.60
CA GLU A 188 -3.72 -11.42 1.87
C GLU A 188 -3.65 -9.89 2.02
N SER A 189 -3.29 -9.18 0.95
CA SER A 189 -3.17 -7.72 0.95
C SER A 189 -4.50 -6.99 1.11
N LEU A 190 -5.54 -7.46 0.40
CA LEU A 190 -6.90 -6.92 0.50
C LEU A 190 -7.45 -7.13 1.93
N ARG A 191 -7.25 -8.32 2.49
CA ARG A 191 -7.64 -8.65 3.87
C ARG A 191 -6.88 -7.82 4.90
N HIS A 192 -5.57 -7.71 4.76
CA HIS A 192 -4.74 -6.88 5.63
C HIS A 192 -5.25 -5.44 5.66
N ASN A 193 -5.51 -4.86 4.48
CA ASN A 193 -6.06 -3.49 4.41
C ASN A 193 -7.45 -3.39 5.05
N ASN A 194 -8.31 -4.40 4.88
CA ASN A 194 -9.62 -4.46 5.53
C ASN A 194 -9.51 -4.48 7.06
N VAL A 195 -8.57 -5.26 7.61
CA VAL A 195 -8.31 -5.31 9.07
C VAL A 195 -7.80 -3.97 9.56
N VAL A 196 -6.83 -3.36 8.86
CA VAL A 196 -6.35 -1.99 9.18
C VAL A 196 -7.52 -1.01 9.26
N PHE A 197 -8.45 -1.06 8.31
CA PHE A 197 -9.66 -0.23 8.34
C PHE A 197 -10.55 -0.53 9.56
N LYS A 198 -10.86 -1.80 9.83
CA LYS A 198 -11.75 -2.20 10.94
C LYS A 198 -11.18 -1.77 12.30
N VAL A 199 -9.90 -2.04 12.54
CA VAL A 199 -9.20 -1.66 13.78
C VAL A 199 -9.19 -0.14 13.96
N SER A 200 -8.85 0.59 12.89
CA SER A 200 -8.83 2.07 12.92
C SER A 200 -10.21 2.66 13.15
N ASN A 201 -11.22 2.15 12.44
CA ASN A 201 -12.59 2.62 12.56
C ASN A 201 -13.19 2.30 13.93
N TYR A 202 -12.91 1.13 14.49
CA TYR A 202 -13.35 0.79 15.84
C TYR A 202 -12.79 1.76 16.87
N HIS A 203 -11.47 1.99 16.85
CA HIS A 203 -10.84 2.94 17.78
C HIS A 203 -11.40 4.35 17.62
N LEU A 204 -11.45 4.87 16.39
CA LEU A 204 -11.90 6.24 16.17
C LEU A 204 -13.38 6.44 16.47
N LYS A 205 -14.23 5.46 16.16
CA LYS A 205 -15.66 5.53 16.49
C LYS A 205 -15.91 5.43 17.99
N HIS A 206 -15.33 4.45 18.66
CA HIS A 206 -15.64 4.16 20.07
C HIS A 206 -14.87 5.04 21.06
N THR A 207 -13.66 5.49 20.72
CA THR A 207 -12.83 6.32 21.60
C THR A 207 -13.01 7.81 21.31
N MET A 208 -13.15 8.21 20.04
CA MET A 208 -13.19 9.62 19.65
C MET A 208 -14.58 10.09 19.16
N GLY A 209 -15.56 9.19 19.05
CA GLY A 209 -16.85 9.50 18.45
C GLY A 209 -16.77 9.85 16.96
N TRP A 210 -15.66 9.52 16.29
CA TRP A 210 -15.40 9.87 14.88
C TRP A 210 -15.65 8.67 13.96
N PRO A 211 -16.81 8.60 13.30
CA PRO A 211 -17.08 7.52 12.38
C PRO A 211 -16.24 7.69 11.10
N ILE A 212 -15.50 6.65 10.71
CA ILE A 212 -14.86 6.60 9.40
C ILE A 212 -15.73 5.77 8.47
N TYR A 213 -16.17 6.40 7.39
CA TYR A 213 -16.84 5.71 6.30
C TYR A 213 -15.83 5.35 5.21
N ARG A 214 -15.94 4.12 4.66
CA ARG A 214 -15.39 3.84 3.34
C ARG A 214 -16.22 4.59 2.31
N LEU A 215 -15.55 5.14 1.31
CA LEU A 215 -16.21 5.62 0.11
C LEU A 215 -16.76 4.39 -0.64
N ARG A 216 -17.97 3.97 -0.28
CA ARG A 216 -18.71 2.92 -0.99
C ARG A 216 -19.23 3.53 -2.30
N GLY A 217 -19.00 2.84 -3.42
CA GLY A 217 -19.53 3.28 -4.72
C GLY A 217 -18.61 2.97 -5.90
N LYS A 218 -17.34 2.65 -5.66
CA LYS A 218 -16.43 2.19 -6.71
C LYS A 218 -16.39 0.68 -6.65
N LYS A 219 -16.63 0.00 -7.78
CA LYS A 219 -16.50 -1.47 -7.91
C LYS A 219 -15.02 -1.87 -7.85
N SER A 220 -14.32 -1.46 -6.79
CA SER A 220 -12.89 -1.72 -6.62
C SER A 220 -12.67 -3.08 -5.95
N LEU A 221 -11.47 -3.63 -6.08
CA LEU A 221 -11.04 -4.84 -5.37
C LEU A 221 -11.16 -4.69 -3.84
N LEU A 222 -11.13 -3.46 -3.30
CA LEU A 222 -11.28 -3.24 -1.85
C LEU A 222 -12.70 -3.44 -1.33
N ASP A 223 -13.69 -3.45 -2.22
CA ASP A 223 -15.11 -3.50 -1.89
C ASP A 223 -15.76 -4.86 -2.22
N LYS A 224 -15.01 -5.77 -2.87
CA LYS A 224 -15.48 -7.12 -3.22
C LYS A 224 -15.50 -8.03 -1.99
N GLU A 225 -16.70 -8.41 -1.55
CA GLU A 225 -16.93 -9.17 -0.32
C GLU A 225 -16.27 -10.56 -0.31
N GLU A 226 -16.08 -11.17 -1.49
CA GLU A 226 -15.41 -12.47 -1.67
C GLU A 226 -14.00 -12.55 -1.07
N TYR A 227 -13.32 -11.41 -0.90
CA TYR A 227 -12.01 -11.38 -0.26
C TYR A 227 -12.08 -11.41 1.28
N PHE A 228 -13.27 -11.21 1.86
CA PHE A 228 -13.49 -10.97 3.29
C PHE A 228 -14.34 -12.03 3.98
N THR A 229 -14.99 -12.95 3.25
CA THR A 229 -15.83 -14.05 3.78
C THR A 229 -15.64 -15.33 2.94
N PRO A 230 -15.74 -16.55 3.52
CA PRO A 230 -15.58 -16.94 4.92
C PRO A 230 -14.12 -17.31 5.22
N HIS A 231 -13.55 -16.78 6.29
CA HIS A 231 -12.27 -17.27 6.84
C HIS A 231 -12.41 -17.16 8.37
N PRO A 232 -11.74 -18.02 9.18
CA PRO A 232 -11.98 -18.14 10.61
C PRO A 232 -11.99 -16.76 11.22
N ALA A 233 -12.94 -16.53 12.12
CA ALA A 233 -13.05 -15.29 12.86
C ALA A 233 -11.66 -14.93 13.36
N ILE A 234 -11.00 -14.00 12.67
CA ILE A 234 -9.84 -13.33 13.22
C ILE A 234 -10.42 -12.71 14.47
N GLU A 235 -10.04 -13.24 15.64
CA GLU A 235 -10.46 -12.67 16.91
C GLU A 235 -10.23 -11.18 16.80
N PHE A 236 -11.32 -10.42 16.91
CA PHE A 236 -11.27 -9.00 16.65
C PHE A 236 -10.34 -8.40 17.69
N PHE A 237 -9.18 -7.92 17.24
CA PHE A 237 -8.25 -7.23 18.10
C PHE A 237 -8.37 -5.72 17.93
N THR A 238 -8.20 -5.01 19.03
CA THR A 238 -8.31 -3.56 19.11
C THR A 238 -6.98 -2.88 18.81
N MET A 239 -7.04 -1.57 18.51
CA MET A 239 -5.83 -0.77 18.38
C MET A 239 -5.00 -0.76 19.67
N LYS A 240 -5.68 -0.76 20.84
CA LYS A 240 -5.02 -0.79 22.16
C LYS A 240 -4.14 -2.04 22.32
N GLU A 241 -4.65 -3.20 21.95
CA GLU A 241 -3.88 -4.47 22.04
C GLU A 241 -2.68 -4.47 21.11
N ILE A 242 -2.82 -3.96 19.88
CA ILE A 242 -1.68 -3.82 18.95
C ILE A 242 -0.63 -2.87 19.54
N CYS A 243 -1.04 -1.71 20.06
CA CYS A 243 -0.14 -0.76 20.67
C CYS A 243 0.60 -1.35 21.88
N ALA A 244 -0.10 -2.08 22.74
CA ALA A 244 0.49 -2.77 23.89
C ALA A 244 1.57 -3.78 23.46
N ASP A 245 1.27 -4.61 22.45
CA ASP A 245 2.26 -5.54 21.89
C ASP A 245 3.48 -4.84 21.30
N LEU A 246 3.28 -3.73 20.60
CA LEU A 246 4.37 -2.95 20.03
C LEU A 246 5.25 -2.31 21.09
N MET A 247 4.63 -1.81 22.17
CA MET A 247 5.36 -1.29 23.33
C MET A 247 6.16 -2.40 24.00
N ASN A 248 5.55 -3.55 24.29
CA ASN A 248 6.23 -4.74 24.81
C ASN A 248 7.45 -5.14 23.96
N GLN A 249 7.29 -5.16 22.64
CA GLN A 249 8.39 -5.47 21.71
C GLN A 249 9.49 -4.40 21.72
N LYS A 250 9.13 -3.11 21.82
CA LYS A 250 10.09 -2.00 21.89
C LYS A 250 10.91 -2.09 23.17
N HIS A 251 10.26 -2.30 24.32
CA HIS A 251 10.93 -2.47 25.60
C HIS A 251 11.85 -3.70 25.59
N SER A 252 11.37 -4.84 25.11
CA SER A 252 12.20 -6.04 25.00
C SER A 252 13.45 -5.84 24.12
N LYS A 253 13.34 -5.10 23.00
CA LYS A 253 14.50 -4.76 22.17
C LYS A 253 15.48 -3.83 22.88
N TYR A 254 14.98 -2.83 23.61
CA TYR A 254 15.80 -1.95 24.41
C TYR A 254 16.55 -2.72 25.50
N GLY A 255 15.86 -3.58 26.25
CA GLY A 255 16.47 -4.42 27.28
C GLY A 255 17.58 -5.31 26.74
N LYS A 256 17.35 -5.95 25.59
CA LYS A 256 18.39 -6.75 24.90
C LYS A 256 19.60 -5.91 24.52
N MET A 257 19.37 -4.74 23.93
CA MET A 257 20.46 -3.84 23.51
C MET A 257 21.27 -3.34 24.72
N MET A 258 20.61 -3.05 25.85
CA MET A 258 21.31 -2.66 27.09
C MET A 258 22.10 -3.84 27.66
N ALA A 259 21.52 -5.04 27.71
CA ALA A 259 22.22 -6.24 28.18
C ALA A 259 23.46 -6.52 27.33
N GLU A 260 23.36 -6.40 26.00
CA GLU A 260 24.51 -6.50 25.09
C GLU A 260 25.57 -5.44 25.38
N LEU A 261 25.18 -4.17 25.56
CA LEU A 261 26.09 -3.06 25.84
C LEU A 261 26.87 -3.25 27.15
N PHE A 262 26.21 -3.78 28.19
CA PHE A 262 26.79 -4.01 29.51
C PHE A 262 27.34 -5.43 29.70
N GLN A 263 27.33 -6.26 28.65
CA GLN A 263 27.76 -7.66 28.68
C GLN A 263 27.05 -8.48 29.78
N LEU A 264 25.75 -8.23 29.96
CA LEU A 264 24.89 -8.94 30.90
C LEU A 264 24.08 -10.01 30.17
N ASP A 265 23.73 -11.09 30.87
CA ASP A 265 22.77 -12.07 30.37
C ASP A 265 21.37 -11.46 30.30
N PHE A 266 20.75 -11.54 29.13
CA PHE A 266 19.39 -11.05 28.95
C PHE A 266 18.37 -12.06 29.49
N MET A 267 17.93 -11.86 30.73
CA MET A 267 16.87 -12.63 31.35
C MET A 267 15.49 -12.04 31.00
N LYS A 268 14.76 -12.75 30.13
CA LYS A 268 13.46 -12.28 29.59
C LYS A 268 12.41 -12.04 30.68
N GLU A 269 12.35 -12.91 31.69
CA GLU A 269 11.35 -12.80 32.75
C GLU A 269 11.65 -11.64 33.71
N ASP A 270 12.91 -11.42 34.08
CA ASP A 270 13.31 -10.26 34.89
C ASP A 270 13.02 -8.95 34.17
N HIS A 271 13.32 -8.89 32.87
CA HIS A 271 13.00 -7.72 32.06
C HIS A 271 11.49 -7.44 31.99
N LYS A 272 10.66 -8.48 31.88
CA LYS A 272 9.20 -8.31 31.93
C LYS A 272 8.73 -7.82 33.29
N LEU A 273 9.32 -8.32 34.38
CA LEU A 273 9.00 -7.89 35.74
C LEU A 273 9.36 -6.41 35.93
N ILE A 274 10.59 -6.01 35.58
CA ILE A 274 11.04 -4.61 35.63
C ILE A 274 10.13 -3.72 34.79
N TYR A 275 9.79 -4.16 33.57
CA TYR A 275 8.89 -3.39 32.72
C TYR A 275 7.51 -3.21 33.35
N ARG A 276 6.92 -4.27 33.92
CA ARG A 276 5.64 -4.21 34.62
C ARG A 276 5.71 -3.25 35.81
N LEU A 277 6.75 -3.33 36.64
CA LEU A 277 6.96 -2.45 37.80
C LEU A 277 7.23 -0.99 37.40
N SER A 278 7.76 -0.74 36.21
CA SER A 278 7.99 0.60 35.67
C SER A 278 6.73 1.27 35.13
N GLN A 279 5.66 0.50 34.90
CA GLN A 279 4.38 1.05 34.50
C GLN A 279 3.68 1.61 35.73
N ARG A 280 3.14 2.83 35.60
CA ARG A 280 2.22 3.37 36.59
C ARG A 280 0.96 2.52 36.57
N ASP A 281 0.42 2.19 37.73
CA ASP A 281 -0.90 1.56 37.79
C ASP A 281 -1.93 2.48 37.13
N ASP A 282 -2.73 1.92 36.21
CA ASP A 282 -3.87 2.58 35.57
C ASP A 282 -5.04 2.74 36.59
N SER A 283 -4.74 3.01 37.86
CA SER A 283 -5.75 3.42 38.83
C SER A 283 -5.98 4.92 38.70
N LEU A 284 -7.24 5.30 38.48
CA LEU A 284 -7.72 6.67 38.69
C LEU A 284 -7.75 7.07 40.18
N PHE A 285 -7.12 6.26 41.04
CA PHE A 285 -7.01 6.39 42.48
C PHE A 285 -5.55 6.25 42.89
#